data_AF-A0A0C9XW84-F1
#
_entry.id   AF-A0A0C9XW84-F1
#
_cell.length_a   1.000
_cell.length_b   1.000
_cell.length_c   1.000
_cell.angle_alpha   90.00
_cell.angle_beta   90.00
_cell.angle_gamma   90.00
#
_symmetry.space_group_name_H-M   'P 1'
#
loop_
_entity.id
_entity.type
_entity.pdbx_description
1 polymer ?
#
loop_
_entity_poly.entity_id
_entity_poly.type
_entity_poly.pdbx_seq_one_letter_code
_entity_poly.pdbx_strand_id
1 'polypeptide(L)'
;MNSKQKKQIARALDVMATRTIAFTWEANYTAAHDAKTSDLGGLKPGSRQDSDPPNHYWVGMFKSSSKKTTPPPLIEASFQEVPDTATAVAGLRAALEVSRI
;
A
#
# COMPACT_ATOMS: atom_id res chain seq x y z
N MET A 1 -10.49 0.52 12.91
CA MET A 1 -9.11 1.04 12.80
C MET A 1 -9.02 2.30 13.65
N ASN A 2 -8.18 2.34 14.69
CA ASN A 2 -8.19 3.53 15.56
C ASN A 2 -7.65 4.81 14.87
N SER A 3 -8.01 5.97 15.42
CA SER A 3 -7.64 7.29 14.88
C SER A 3 -6.12 7.48 14.71
N LYS A 4 -5.32 6.95 15.63
CA LYS A 4 -3.84 7.05 15.57
C LYS A 4 -3.30 6.31 14.35
N GLN A 5 -3.80 5.10 14.09
CA GLN A 5 -3.41 4.29 12.95
C GLN A 5 -3.88 4.93 11.63
N LYS A 6 -5.11 5.46 11.57
CA LYS A 6 -5.60 6.19 10.39
C LYS A 6 -4.70 7.39 10.06
N LYS A 7 -4.33 8.19 11.06
CA LYS A 7 -3.39 9.32 10.90
C LYS A 7 -1.98 8.89 10.46
N GLN A 8 -1.49 7.77 10.99
CA GLN A 8 -0.18 7.22 10.60
C GLN A 8 -0.17 6.80 9.13
N ILE A 9 -1.21 6.10 8.68
CA ILE A 9 -1.35 5.70 7.28
C ILE A 9 -1.48 6.93 6.39
N ALA A 10 -2.31 7.92 6.75
CA ALA A 10 -2.45 9.16 5.98
C ALA A 10 -1.09 9.86 5.75
N ARG A 11 -0.27 10.00 6.80
CA ARG A 11 1.08 10.57 6.69
C ARG A 11 2.01 9.75 5.80
N ALA A 12 1.94 8.42 5.87
CA ALA A 12 2.72 7.56 4.98
C ALA A 12 2.30 7.74 3.51
N LEU A 13 1.00 7.91 3.24
CA LEU A 13 0.49 8.20 1.91
C LEU A 13 0.93 9.57 1.41
N ASP A 14 1.01 10.59 2.27
CA ASP A 14 1.56 11.90 1.92
C ASP A 14 3.03 11.79 1.49
N VAL A 15 3.82 11.01 2.22
CA VAL A 15 5.24 10.76 1.89
C VAL A 15 5.40 9.96 0.60
N MET A 16 4.51 9.00 0.33
CA MET A 16 4.49 8.26 -0.94
C MET A 16 4.15 9.18 -2.12
N ALA A 17 3.25 10.15 -1.93
CA ALA A 17 2.85 11.07 -2.99
C ALA A 17 3.98 11.97 -3.50
N THR A 18 5.06 12.14 -2.73
CA THR A 18 6.20 13.00 -3.11
C THR A 18 7.36 12.24 -3.76
N ARG A 19 7.20 10.94 -4.05
CA ARG A 19 8.28 10.09 -4.58
C ARG A 19 7.74 9.05 -5.55
N THR A 20 8.61 8.51 -6.39
CA THR A 20 8.28 7.34 -7.21
C THR A 20 8.47 6.08 -6.38
N ILE A 21 7.42 5.29 -6.25
CA ILE A 21 7.43 3.97 -5.60
C ILE A 21 7.43 2.90 -6.69
N ALA A 22 8.42 2.03 -6.65
CA ALA A 22 8.51 0.89 -7.56
C ALA A 22 7.77 -0.31 -6.98
N PHE A 23 6.69 -0.71 -7.66
CA PHE A 23 5.88 -1.88 -7.33
C PHE A 23 6.35 -3.11 -8.11
N THR A 24 6.32 -4.27 -7.45
CA THR A 24 6.63 -5.57 -8.05
C THR A 24 5.34 -6.39 -8.12
N TRP A 25 5.03 -6.93 -9.29
CA TRP A 25 3.77 -7.63 -9.54
C TRP A 25 4.00 -9.14 -9.56
N GLU A 26 3.69 -9.77 -8.43
CA GLU A 26 3.76 -11.23 -8.25
C GLU A 26 2.41 -11.72 -7.72
N ALA A 27 2.16 -13.04 -7.79
CA ALA A 27 0.93 -13.63 -7.24
C ALA A 27 0.78 -13.39 -5.73
N ASN A 28 1.90 -13.23 -5.03
CA ASN A 28 1.96 -12.93 -3.59
C ASN A 28 2.30 -11.45 -3.36
N TYR A 29 1.90 -10.93 -2.19
CA TYR A 29 2.28 -9.58 -1.79
C TYR A 29 3.78 -9.45 -1.59
N THR A 30 4.39 -8.63 -2.43
CA THR A 30 5.80 -8.28 -2.38
C THR A 30 5.97 -6.83 -1.95
N ALA A 31 6.94 -6.58 -1.08
CA ALA A 31 7.17 -5.24 -0.53
C ALA A 31 7.68 -4.30 -1.63
N ALA A 32 7.09 -3.12 -1.74
CA ALA A 32 7.50 -2.16 -2.76
C ALA A 32 8.88 -1.55 -2.46
N HIS A 33 9.59 -1.21 -3.52
CA HIS A 33 10.91 -0.59 -3.46
C HIS A 33 10.79 0.94 -3.31
N ASP A 34 11.89 1.59 -2.91
CA ASP A 34 11.97 3.05 -2.68
C ASP A 34 11.00 3.63 -1.62
N ALA A 35 10.40 2.74 -0.83
CA ALA A 35 9.55 3.03 0.32
C ALA A 35 10.24 2.68 1.64
N LYS A 36 11.12 3.54 2.16
CA LYS A 36 11.80 3.28 3.44
C LYS A 36 10.80 3.34 4.60
N THR A 37 10.78 2.31 5.43
CA THR A 37 9.84 2.21 6.57
C THR A 37 10.06 3.31 7.61
N SER A 38 11.28 3.84 7.73
CA SER A 38 11.59 5.01 8.56
C SER A 38 10.77 6.23 8.16
N ASP A 39 10.59 6.44 6.86
CA ASP A 39 9.91 7.61 6.29
C ASP A 39 8.38 7.43 6.38
N LEU A 40 7.92 6.17 6.40
CA LEU A 40 6.52 5.80 6.44
C LEU A 40 6.04 5.45 7.85
N GLY A 41 6.82 5.78 8.87
CA GLY A 41 6.45 5.59 10.28
C GLY A 41 6.25 4.11 10.67
N GLY A 42 7.04 3.19 10.12
CA GLY A 42 6.93 1.75 10.38
C GLY A 42 5.91 1.02 9.50
N LEU A 43 5.39 1.69 8.47
CA LEU A 43 4.54 1.09 7.44
C LEU A 43 5.36 0.74 6.20
N LYS A 44 4.85 -0.18 5.40
CA LYS A 44 5.47 -0.60 4.14
C LYS A 44 4.39 -0.84 3.08
N PRO A 45 4.43 -0.16 1.93
CA PRO A 45 3.58 -0.51 0.81
C PRO A 45 4.04 -1.84 0.20
N GLY A 46 3.09 -2.58 -0.34
CA GLY A 46 3.33 -3.80 -1.08
C GLY A 46 2.33 -3.94 -2.23
N SER A 47 2.67 -4.80 -3.18
CA SER A 47 1.89 -5.03 -4.38
C SER A 47 1.78 -6.51 -4.69
N ARG A 48 0.69 -6.89 -5.34
CA ARG A 48 0.51 -8.21 -5.96
C ARG A 48 -0.37 -8.09 -7.19
N GLN A 49 -0.43 -9.12 -8.00
CA GLN A 49 -1.35 -9.24 -9.12
C GLN A 49 -2.10 -10.57 -9.00
N ASP A 50 -3.40 -10.55 -9.27
CA ASP A 50 -4.17 -11.80 -9.34
C ASP A 50 -3.70 -12.65 -10.52
N SER A 51 -3.60 -13.96 -10.29
CA SER A 51 -3.15 -14.93 -11.31
C SER A 51 -4.27 -15.32 -12.28
N ASP A 52 -5.53 -15.14 -11.89
CA ASP A 52 -6.70 -15.52 -12.67
C ASP A 52 -7.40 -14.30 -13.27
N PRO A 53 -7.86 -14.37 -14.53
CA PRO A 53 -8.61 -13.29 -15.16
C PRO A 53 -9.96 -12.99 -14.46
N PRO A 54 -10.36 -11.71 -14.33
CA PRO A 54 -9.62 -10.52 -14.73
C PRO A 54 -8.46 -10.22 -13.76
N ASN A 55 -7.24 -10.11 -14.30
CA ASN A 55 -6.04 -9.89 -13.51
C ASN A 55 -6.10 -8.49 -12.86
N HIS A 56 -6.40 -8.41 -11.57
CA HIS A 56 -6.33 -7.15 -10.85
C HIS A 56 -4.94 -6.93 -10.27
N TYR A 57 -4.51 -5.67 -10.28
CA TYR A 57 -3.32 -5.20 -9.59
C TYR A 57 -3.73 -4.68 -8.23
N TRP A 58 -3.15 -5.24 -7.17
CA TRP A 58 -3.46 -4.85 -5.80
C TRP A 58 -2.28 -4.10 -5.21
N VAL A 59 -2.57 -2.97 -4.57
CA VAL A 59 -1.62 -2.24 -3.74
C VAL A 59 -2.16 -2.17 -2.33
N GLY A 60 -1.34 -2.55 -1.36
CA GLY A 60 -1.68 -2.57 0.06
C GLY A 60 -0.69 -1.79 0.91
N MET A 61 -1.16 -1.29 2.06
CA MET A 61 -0.31 -0.73 3.11
C MET A 61 -0.21 -1.71 4.27
N PHE A 62 1.00 -2.13 4.63
CA PHE A 62 1.24 -3.15 5.65
C PHE A 62 1.92 -2.56 6.87
N LYS A 63 1.71 -3.21 8.03
CA LYS A 63 2.67 -3.07 9.11
C LYS A 63 3.99 -3.70 8.66
N SER A 64 5.10 -3.05 9.00
CA SER A 64 6.42 -3.62 8.83
C SER A 64 6.98 -4.07 10.17
N SER A 65 7.53 -5.28 10.22
CA SER A 65 8.36 -5.76 11.32
C SER A 65 9.57 -6.47 10.75
N SER A 66 10.76 -6.22 11.30
CA SER A 66 12.01 -6.86 10.85
C SER A 66 12.22 -6.84 9.33
N LYS A 67 11.93 -5.69 8.70
CA LYS A 67 12.03 -5.44 7.24
C LYS A 67 11.06 -6.26 6.35
N LYS A 68 10.08 -6.96 6.94
CA LYS A 68 9.06 -7.72 6.21
C LYS A 68 7.68 -7.07 6.37
N THR A 69 6.85 -7.17 5.34
CA THR A 69 5.42 -6.87 5.41
C THR A 69 4.74 -7.93 6.29
N THR A 70 3.80 -7.51 7.13
CA THR A 70 2.96 -8.41 7.92
C THR A 70 1.55 -8.41 7.33
N PRO A 71 1.13 -9.49 6.66
CA PRO A 71 -0.26 -9.66 6.21
C PRO A 71 -1.22 -9.79 7.42
N PRO A 72 -2.52 -9.44 7.25
CA PRO A 72 -3.13 -8.83 6.06
C PRO A 72 -2.78 -7.32 5.92
N PRO A 73 -3.02 -6.70 4.75
CA PRO A 73 -2.89 -5.25 4.61
C PRO A 73 -3.83 -4.51 5.56
N LEU A 74 -3.40 -3.32 6.00
CA LEU A 74 -4.22 -2.41 6.81
C LEU A 74 -5.29 -1.71 5.98
N ILE A 75 -4.93 -1.38 4.74
CA ILE A 75 -5.78 -0.88 3.68
C ILE A 75 -5.24 -1.43 2.36
N GLU A 76 -6.11 -1.63 1.39
CA GLU A 76 -5.74 -2.06 0.05
C GLU A 76 -6.66 -1.44 -1.01
N ALA A 77 -6.14 -1.32 -2.22
CA ALA A 77 -6.85 -0.87 -3.39
C ALA A 77 -6.51 -1.76 -4.59
N SER A 78 -7.50 -2.06 -5.42
CA SER A 78 -7.35 -2.81 -6.66
C SER A 78 -7.47 -1.92 -7.88
N PHE A 79 -6.78 -2.31 -8.95
CA PHE A 79 -6.69 -1.58 -10.22
C PHE A 79 -6.78 -2.57 -11.39
N GLN A 80 -7.37 -2.14 -12.50
CA GLN A 80 -7.47 -2.95 -13.73
C GLN A 80 -6.16 -2.97 -14.54
N GLU A 81 -5.35 -1.93 -14.37
CA GLU A 81 -4.06 -1.76 -15.02
C GLU A 81 -3.00 -1.46 -13.96
N VAL A 82 -1.72 -1.61 -14.31
CA VAL A 82 -0.60 -1.26 -13.44
C VAL A 82 -0.70 0.23 -13.06
N PRO A 83 -0.98 0.59 -11.80
CA PRO A 83 -1.07 1.98 -11.41
C PRO A 83 0.31 2.60 -11.28
N ASP A 84 0.43 3.89 -11.60
CA ASP A 84 1.55 4.70 -11.13
C ASP A 84 1.43 5.00 -9.63
N THR A 85 2.46 5.63 -9.05
CA THR A 85 2.45 5.94 -7.61
C THR A 85 1.30 6.86 -7.22
N ALA A 86 0.97 7.87 -8.03
CA ALA A 86 -0.08 8.83 -7.71
C ALA A 86 -1.46 8.16 -7.68
N THR A 87 -1.74 7.30 -8.68
CA THR A 87 -2.97 6.51 -8.79
C THR A 87 -3.09 5.51 -7.65
N ALA A 88 -2.00 4.83 -7.31
CA ALA A 88 -1.96 3.91 -6.17
C ALA A 88 -2.26 4.63 -4.84
N VAL A 89 -1.65 5.79 -4.61
CA VAL A 89 -1.90 6.61 -3.42
C VAL A 89 -3.36 7.09 -3.35
N ALA A 90 -3.94 7.53 -4.48
CA ALA A 90 -5.33 7.96 -4.53
C ALA A 90 -6.29 6.81 -4.16
N GLY A 91 -6.08 5.61 -4.71
CA GLY A 91 -6.87 4.42 -4.36
C GLY A 91 -6.74 4.04 -2.88
N LEU A 92 -5.51 4.08 -2.34
CA LEU A 92 -5.28 3.82 -0.92
C LEU A 92 -5.92 4.87 0.01
N ARG A 93 -5.96 6.15 -0.40
CA ARG A 93 -6.67 7.19 0.36
C ARG A 93 -8.18 6.92 0.39
N ALA A 94 -8.78 6.50 -0.73
CA ALA A 94 -10.18 6.10 -0.75
C ALA A 94 -10.45 4.91 0.18
N ALA A 95 -9.57 3.89 0.16
CA ALA A 95 -9.64 2.74 1.06
C ALA A 95 -9.51 3.14 2.55
N LEU A 96 -8.67 4.13 2.84
CA LEU A 96 -8.49 4.65 4.21
C LEU A 96 -9.74 5.37 4.72
N GLU A 97 -10.49 6.06 3.85
CA GLU A 97 -11.70 6.76 4.27
C GLU A 97 -12.83 5.81 4.64
N VAL A 98 -13.01 4.72 3.89
CA VAL A 98 -14.04 3.70 4.16
C VAL A 98 -13.66 2.73 5.27
N SER A 99 -12.38 2.71 5.68
CA SER A 99 -11.89 1.92 6.81
C SER A 99 -12.49 2.43 8.13
N ARG A 100 -13.49 1.71 8.65
CA ARG A 100 -14.23 2.05 9.88
C ARG A 100 -13.29 2.24 11.07
N ILE A 101 -13.63 3.18 11.97
CA ILE A 101 -12.92 3.41 13.23
C ILE A 101 -13.24 2.31 14.24
#